data_AF-A0A1G7VYR7-F1
#
_entry.id   AF-A0A1G7VYR7-F1
#
_cell.length_a   1.000
_cell.length_b   1.000
_cell.length_c   1.000
_cell.angle_alpha   90.00
_cell.angle_beta   90.00
_cell.angle_gamma   90.00
#
_symmetry.space_group_name_H-M   'P 1'
#
loop_
_entity.id
_entity.type
_entity.pdbx_description
1 polymer ?
#
loop_
_entity_poly.entity_id
_entity_poly.type
_entity_poly.pdbx_seq_one_letter_code
_entity_poly.pdbx_strand_id
1 'polypeptide(L)'
;MPKHITDTTQLKCDKGTATTPIAVTSQTFMQIEGKLQATEEDKKPNVNIKPFGVCSITRSSCSPAPIKWQNTSVFEIDGKKELLDDSTCQCSVGGKISIIKSAQNFSEEGGSSIYQPIAYSPNEEPEDKINGYYYNYDGSFEGKVAGQKNGNESDVYACDGKGKEKDTFVNAKKLKINYSDFGRVCNIVKHEGLSNEENEYIFIAHANYNEGKDKGTTMLGRLMTGYSSVDINDKKTALSDTKDDTLSKYSRKGVIDALLRDIDTSKIDPTDGARFWDGVDFLAWGIDTELKADSSSKTGHNKFDEYDFVKIKKGLYDKFVAKIKQKYPNGTPYGSSHNPKTDKGSHIHKKTSRGMRAIYTIPADDFSRKEYWTTGDFYYKNKTKQATGIIATQVAGYSIFWKEIK
;
A
#
# COMPACT_ATOMS: atom_id res chain seq x y z
N MET A 1 1.10 -29.17 -22.98
CA MET A 1 2.20 -28.21 -23.21
C MET A 1 2.84 -27.93 -21.86
N PRO A 2 4.17 -27.76 -21.78
CA PRO A 2 4.84 -27.36 -20.55
C PRO A 2 4.28 -26.05 -20.01
N LYS A 3 4.16 -25.93 -18.69
CA LYS A 3 3.60 -24.75 -18.01
C LYS A 3 4.73 -23.86 -17.50
N HIS A 4 4.54 -22.54 -17.56
CA HIS A 4 5.45 -21.59 -16.93
C HIS A 4 5.49 -21.79 -15.43
N ILE A 5 6.66 -21.60 -14.83
CA ILE A 5 6.82 -21.69 -13.39
C ILE A 5 7.02 -20.29 -12.80
N THR A 6 6.49 -20.10 -11.60
CA THR A 6 6.59 -18.84 -10.88
C THR A 6 7.47 -18.99 -9.65
N ASP A 7 7.75 -17.85 -9.02
CA ASP A 7 8.32 -17.77 -7.68
C ASP A 7 7.61 -18.73 -6.73
N THR A 8 8.36 -19.31 -5.79
CA THR A 8 7.93 -20.36 -4.84
C THR A 8 7.65 -21.75 -5.43
N THR A 9 7.78 -21.96 -6.75
CA THR A 9 7.62 -23.31 -7.35
C THR A 9 8.65 -24.27 -6.78
N GLN A 10 8.21 -25.47 -6.36
CA GLN A 10 9.09 -26.44 -5.71
C GLN A 10 10.03 -27.13 -6.72
N LEU A 11 11.31 -27.16 -6.36
CA LEU A 11 12.39 -27.88 -7.03
C LEU A 11 12.78 -29.12 -6.21
N LYS A 12 13.29 -30.13 -6.90
CA LYS A 12 13.96 -31.29 -6.29
C LYS A 12 15.28 -31.58 -6.98
N CYS A 13 16.27 -32.04 -6.23
CA CYS A 13 17.48 -32.66 -6.77
C CYS A 13 17.39 -34.17 -6.55
N ASP A 14 17.69 -34.99 -7.56
CA ASP A 14 17.67 -36.46 -7.48
C ASP A 14 18.74 -37.05 -6.53
N LYS A 15 19.67 -36.21 -6.03
CA LYS A 15 20.68 -36.57 -5.03
C LYS A 15 20.45 -35.90 -3.68
N GLY A 16 19.46 -35.03 -3.55
CA GLY A 16 19.09 -34.37 -2.30
C GLY A 16 17.97 -35.13 -1.58
N THR A 17 17.84 -34.91 -0.27
CA THR A 17 16.78 -35.51 0.56
C THR A 17 15.57 -34.60 0.76
N ALA A 18 15.65 -33.33 0.36
CA ALA A 18 14.57 -32.35 0.53
C ALA A 18 14.27 -31.60 -0.78
N THR A 19 13.11 -30.95 -0.81
CA THR A 19 12.70 -30.04 -1.89
C THR A 19 12.97 -28.59 -1.47
N THR A 20 13.01 -27.67 -2.43
CA THR A 20 13.18 -26.24 -2.12
C THR A 20 12.42 -25.38 -3.11
N PRO A 21 11.76 -24.27 -2.70
CA PRO A 21 11.18 -23.33 -3.64
C PRO A 21 12.28 -22.63 -4.46
N ILE A 22 12.02 -22.41 -5.75
CA ILE A 22 12.79 -21.44 -6.53
C ILE A 22 12.44 -20.02 -6.05
N ALA A 23 13.46 -19.18 -5.86
CA ALA A 23 13.28 -17.74 -5.68
C ALA A 23 13.55 -17.03 -7.01
N VAL A 24 12.63 -16.21 -7.48
CA VAL A 24 12.77 -15.45 -8.73
C VAL A 24 13.35 -14.07 -8.43
N THR A 25 14.57 -13.81 -8.93
CA THR A 25 15.29 -12.53 -8.74
C THR A 25 15.75 -11.93 -10.07
N SER A 26 15.54 -12.63 -11.18
CA SER A 26 16.01 -12.25 -12.51
C SER A 26 15.24 -11.06 -13.14
N GLN A 27 14.06 -10.73 -12.61
CA GLN A 27 13.14 -9.70 -13.09
C GLN A 27 12.15 -9.28 -11.99
N THR A 28 11.42 -8.18 -12.17
CA THR A 28 10.54 -7.60 -11.13
C THR A 28 9.10 -7.28 -11.59
N PHE A 29 8.72 -7.60 -12.83
CA PHE A 29 7.47 -7.12 -13.44
C PHE A 29 6.56 -8.20 -14.05
N MET A 30 7.10 -9.28 -14.61
CA MET A 30 6.28 -10.34 -15.22
C MET A 30 5.74 -11.27 -14.15
N GLN A 31 4.42 -11.38 -14.06
CA GLN A 31 3.74 -12.17 -13.04
C GLN A 31 2.68 -13.09 -13.64
N ILE A 32 2.55 -14.27 -13.06
CA ILE A 32 1.41 -15.18 -13.27
C ILE A 32 0.78 -15.38 -11.90
N GLU A 33 -0.52 -15.09 -11.78
CA GLU A 33 -1.27 -15.22 -10.52
C GLU A 33 -0.60 -14.48 -9.33
N GLY A 34 -0.03 -13.30 -9.60
CA GLY A 34 0.62 -12.46 -8.59
C GLY A 34 2.02 -12.91 -8.15
N LYS A 35 2.61 -13.93 -8.81
CA LYS A 35 3.97 -14.41 -8.53
C LYS A 35 4.88 -14.18 -9.73
N LEU A 36 6.13 -13.77 -9.49
CA LEU A 36 7.08 -13.49 -10.55
C LEU A 36 7.36 -14.74 -11.39
N GLN A 37 7.30 -14.64 -12.71
CA GLN A 37 7.65 -15.74 -13.62
C GLN A 37 9.18 -15.94 -13.66
N ALA A 38 9.63 -17.19 -13.54
CA ALA A 38 11.05 -17.53 -13.46
C ALA A 38 11.74 -17.55 -14.84
N THR A 39 13.03 -17.23 -14.86
CA THR A 39 13.88 -17.27 -16.07
C THR A 39 15.14 -18.09 -15.85
N GLU A 40 15.88 -18.38 -16.93
CA GLU A 40 17.12 -19.16 -16.89
C GLU A 40 18.27 -18.52 -16.08
N GLU A 41 18.10 -17.27 -15.64
CA GLU A 41 19.04 -16.59 -14.74
C GLU A 41 18.72 -16.81 -13.25
N ASP A 42 17.58 -17.42 -12.92
CA ASP A 42 17.23 -17.82 -11.54
C ASP A 42 17.96 -19.13 -11.15
N LYS A 43 19.28 -19.08 -11.14
CA LYS A 43 20.18 -20.22 -10.87
C LYS A 43 21.27 -19.93 -9.84
N LYS A 44 21.27 -18.78 -9.17
CA LYS A 44 22.34 -18.44 -8.22
C LYS A 44 22.25 -19.35 -6.97
N PRO A 45 23.33 -20.08 -6.61
CA PRO A 45 23.41 -20.88 -5.39
C PRO A 45 23.02 -20.10 -4.14
N ASN A 46 22.24 -20.71 -3.26
CA ASN A 46 21.80 -20.13 -1.98
C ASN A 46 21.00 -18.82 -2.10
N VAL A 47 20.67 -18.38 -3.33
CA VAL A 47 19.80 -17.24 -3.61
C VAL A 47 18.54 -17.74 -4.29
N ASN A 48 18.64 -18.23 -5.53
CA ASN A 48 17.51 -18.78 -6.28
C ASN A 48 17.23 -20.24 -5.92
N ILE A 49 18.29 -21.01 -5.62
CA ILE A 49 18.21 -22.43 -5.31
C ILE A 49 18.89 -22.67 -3.97
N LYS A 50 18.11 -23.02 -2.94
CA LYS A 50 18.62 -23.35 -1.59
C LYS A 50 19.03 -24.82 -1.50
N PRO A 51 19.70 -25.24 -0.41
CA PRO A 51 20.08 -26.64 -0.17
C PRO A 51 18.90 -27.62 -0.26
N PHE A 52 19.13 -28.78 -0.89
CA PHE A 52 18.18 -29.89 -0.98
C PHE A 52 18.33 -30.89 0.18
N GLY A 53 18.58 -30.41 1.40
CA GLY A 53 18.86 -31.27 2.56
C GLY A 53 20.24 -31.93 2.50
N VAL A 54 20.33 -33.24 2.76
CA VAL A 54 21.60 -33.98 2.67
C VAL A 54 21.84 -34.40 1.22
N CYS A 55 23.05 -34.15 0.72
CA CYS A 55 23.46 -34.61 -0.60
C CYS A 55 24.04 -36.02 -0.51
N SER A 56 23.46 -36.97 -1.24
CA SER A 56 23.93 -38.37 -1.29
C SER A 56 25.32 -38.54 -1.91
N ILE A 57 25.79 -37.58 -2.72
CA ILE A 57 27.14 -37.60 -3.30
C ILE A 57 28.18 -37.17 -2.27
N THR A 58 27.99 -36.02 -1.61
CA THR A 58 28.96 -35.49 -0.63
C THR A 58 28.78 -36.09 0.77
N ARG A 59 27.64 -36.75 1.03
CA ARG A 59 27.21 -37.27 2.33
C ARG A 59 27.16 -36.19 3.43
N SER A 60 26.91 -34.95 3.03
CA SER A 60 26.88 -33.77 3.91
C SER A 60 25.72 -32.84 3.53
N SER A 61 25.56 -31.75 4.27
CA SER A 61 24.60 -30.69 3.91
C SER A 61 24.84 -30.22 2.47
N CYS A 62 23.78 -30.16 1.68
CA CYS A 62 23.84 -29.78 0.28
C CYS A 62 24.32 -28.34 0.12
N SER A 63 25.41 -28.13 -0.62
CA SER A 63 25.76 -26.82 -1.17
C SER A 63 25.45 -26.86 -2.67
N PRO A 64 24.32 -26.29 -3.12
CA PRO A 64 23.89 -26.42 -4.51
C PRO A 64 24.88 -25.70 -5.44
N ALA A 65 25.23 -26.34 -6.55
CA ALA A 65 26.10 -25.76 -7.58
C ALA A 65 25.50 -25.91 -8.98
N PRO A 66 24.32 -25.30 -9.24
CA PRO A 66 23.68 -25.27 -10.56
C PRO A 66 24.59 -24.69 -11.65
N ILE A 67 24.58 -25.32 -12.83
CA ILE A 67 25.39 -24.92 -13.99
C ILE A 67 24.55 -24.09 -14.98
N LYS A 68 23.52 -24.72 -15.57
CA LYS A 68 22.66 -24.11 -16.58
C LYS A 68 21.32 -24.83 -16.66
N TRP A 69 20.24 -24.06 -16.82
CA TRP A 69 18.93 -24.58 -17.13
C TRP A 69 18.86 -25.11 -18.58
N GLN A 70 18.19 -26.25 -18.75
CA GLN A 70 17.90 -26.92 -20.01
C GLN A 70 16.38 -27.03 -20.16
N ASN A 71 15.90 -27.22 -21.40
CA ASN A 71 14.47 -27.23 -21.75
C ASN A 71 13.76 -25.93 -21.32
N THR A 72 14.35 -24.79 -21.68
CA THR A 72 13.74 -23.47 -21.46
C THR A 72 12.82 -23.09 -22.61
N SER A 73 11.96 -22.11 -22.38
CA SER A 73 11.05 -21.57 -23.40
C SER A 73 11.79 -20.97 -24.60
N VAL A 74 11.13 -20.93 -25.75
CA VAL A 74 11.57 -20.12 -26.90
C VAL A 74 11.21 -18.64 -26.75
N PHE A 75 10.38 -18.31 -25.76
CA PHE A 75 10.03 -16.94 -25.38
C PHE A 75 10.91 -16.44 -24.23
N GLU A 76 10.99 -15.13 -24.12
CA GLU A 76 11.94 -14.44 -23.24
C GLU A 76 11.27 -13.31 -22.46
N ILE A 77 11.75 -13.10 -21.23
CA ILE A 77 11.44 -11.93 -20.40
C ILE A 77 12.73 -11.13 -20.29
N ASP A 78 12.75 -9.91 -20.83
CA ASP A 78 13.93 -9.03 -20.74
C ASP A 78 15.20 -9.73 -21.27
N GLY A 79 15.08 -10.42 -22.40
CA GLY A 79 16.18 -11.15 -23.06
C GLY A 79 16.62 -12.45 -22.35
N LYS A 80 15.86 -12.93 -21.35
CA LYS A 80 16.16 -14.15 -20.58
C LYS A 80 15.08 -15.20 -20.84
N LYS A 81 15.47 -16.43 -21.19
CA LYS A 81 14.50 -17.47 -21.50
C LYS A 81 13.70 -17.88 -20.28
N GLU A 82 12.40 -18.08 -20.46
CA GLU A 82 11.50 -18.47 -19.38
C GLU A 82 11.72 -19.93 -18.95
N LEU A 83 11.51 -20.22 -17.67
CA LEU A 83 11.49 -21.60 -17.17
C LEU A 83 10.10 -22.22 -17.26
N LEU A 84 10.10 -23.52 -17.57
CA LEU A 84 8.92 -24.36 -17.74
C LEU A 84 8.95 -25.52 -16.73
N ASP A 85 7.80 -26.18 -16.53
CA ASP A 85 7.64 -27.29 -15.59
C ASP A 85 8.37 -28.59 -15.99
N ASP A 86 9.01 -28.61 -17.16
CA ASP A 86 9.93 -29.63 -17.65
C ASP A 86 11.39 -29.15 -17.78
N SER A 87 11.68 -27.91 -17.38
CA SER A 87 13.05 -27.40 -17.29
C SER A 87 13.87 -28.20 -16.26
N THR A 88 15.17 -28.35 -16.53
CA THR A 88 16.07 -29.08 -15.63
C THR A 88 17.42 -28.40 -15.55
N CYS A 89 18.12 -28.51 -14.41
CA CYS A 89 19.43 -27.90 -14.22
C CYS A 89 20.42 -28.91 -13.64
N GLN A 90 21.60 -29.01 -14.25
CA GLN A 90 22.66 -29.90 -13.76
C GLN A 90 23.40 -29.25 -12.59
N CYS A 91 23.62 -30.00 -11.50
CA CYS A 91 24.51 -29.60 -10.42
C CYS A 91 25.94 -30.07 -10.72
N SER A 92 26.95 -29.22 -10.52
CA SER A 92 28.37 -29.57 -10.75
C SER A 92 28.93 -30.55 -9.72
N VAL A 93 28.34 -30.61 -8.52
CA VAL A 93 28.61 -31.67 -7.52
C VAL A 93 28.10 -33.03 -8.00
N GLY A 94 27.20 -33.04 -8.99
CA GLY A 94 26.45 -34.20 -9.45
C GLY A 94 25.00 -34.16 -8.96
N GLY A 95 24.11 -34.77 -9.75
CA GLY A 95 22.67 -34.71 -9.55
C GLY A 95 21.96 -33.68 -10.44
N LYS A 96 20.68 -33.91 -10.68
CA LYS A 96 19.81 -33.18 -11.59
C LYS A 96 18.68 -32.51 -10.80
N ILE A 97 18.62 -31.19 -10.93
CA ILE A 97 17.55 -30.36 -10.38
C ILE A 97 16.39 -30.35 -11.37
N SER A 98 15.18 -30.60 -10.90
CA SER A 98 13.95 -30.66 -11.69
C SER A 98 12.80 -29.97 -10.97
N ILE A 99 11.83 -29.47 -11.74
CA ILE A 99 10.61 -28.90 -11.19
C ILE A 99 9.71 -30.03 -10.70
N ILE A 100 9.13 -29.86 -9.51
CA ILE A 100 8.06 -30.72 -9.02
C ILE A 100 6.77 -30.26 -9.68
N LYS A 101 6.26 -31.07 -10.61
CA LYS A 101 4.95 -30.85 -11.22
C LYS A 101 3.89 -31.00 -10.13
N SER A 102 3.34 -29.89 -9.65
CA SER A 102 2.16 -29.94 -8.79
C SER A 102 0.96 -30.25 -9.68
N ALA A 103 0.32 -31.40 -9.47
CA ALA A 103 -1.05 -31.57 -9.92
C ALA A 103 -1.92 -30.60 -9.10
N GLN A 104 -2.43 -29.54 -9.73
CA GLN A 104 -3.58 -28.84 -9.16
C GLN A 104 -4.76 -29.79 -9.29
N ASN A 105 -4.98 -30.61 -8.26
CA ASN A 105 -6.23 -31.36 -8.11
C ASN A 105 -7.17 -30.51 -7.26
N PHE A 106 -8.27 -30.10 -7.89
CA PHE A 106 -9.49 -29.73 -7.19
C PHE A 106 -9.84 -30.84 -6.19
N SER A 107 -10.26 -30.44 -4.99
CA SER A 107 -10.67 -31.34 -3.92
C SER A 107 -11.87 -32.20 -4.33
N GLU A 108 -11.73 -33.51 -4.17
CA GLU A 108 -12.85 -34.39 -3.79
C GLU A 108 -12.37 -35.42 -2.75
N GLU A 109 -13.33 -35.86 -1.96
CA GLU A 109 -13.23 -36.53 -0.67
C GLU A 109 -12.59 -37.93 -0.69
N GLY A 110 -12.06 -38.30 0.48
CA GLY A 110 -12.14 -39.68 0.98
C GLY A 110 -10.87 -40.54 0.87
N GLY A 111 -10.52 -41.21 1.98
CA GLY A 111 -9.71 -42.44 1.94
C GLY A 111 -8.57 -42.53 2.94
N SER A 112 -8.82 -43.26 4.02
CA SER A 112 -7.87 -43.70 5.06
C SER A 112 -6.63 -44.44 4.51
N SER A 113 -5.45 -44.25 5.12
CA SER A 113 -4.59 -45.34 5.61
C SER A 113 -3.32 -44.83 6.32
N ILE A 114 -3.23 -45.21 7.60
CA ILE A 114 -2.07 -45.46 8.47
C ILE A 114 -0.65 -45.50 7.85
N TYR A 115 0.23 -44.61 8.33
CA TYR A 115 1.63 -44.90 8.68
C TYR A 115 2.17 -43.79 9.60
N GLN A 116 2.47 -44.11 10.86
CA GLN A 116 3.25 -43.25 11.75
C GLN A 116 4.74 -43.56 11.60
N PRO A 117 5.62 -42.57 11.39
CA PRO A 117 7.01 -42.66 11.79
C PRO A 117 7.17 -42.02 13.17
N ILE A 118 7.96 -42.70 14.00
CA ILE A 118 8.35 -42.29 15.35
C ILE A 118 9.08 -40.94 15.27
N ALA A 119 8.54 -39.92 15.91
CA ALA A 119 9.15 -38.60 15.99
C ALA A 119 10.42 -38.67 16.85
N TYR A 120 11.59 -38.53 16.23
CA TYR A 120 12.74 -37.98 16.94
C TYR A 120 12.61 -36.47 16.80
N SER A 121 12.09 -35.82 17.84
CA SER A 121 12.12 -34.36 17.95
C SER A 121 13.54 -33.96 18.31
N PRO A 122 14.28 -33.22 17.46
CA PRO A 122 15.18 -32.24 18.04
C PRO A 122 14.29 -31.31 18.87
N ASN A 123 14.63 -31.07 20.12
CA ASN A 123 14.09 -29.91 20.80
C ASN A 123 14.60 -28.70 20.01
N GLU A 124 13.79 -28.17 19.10
CA GLU A 124 13.92 -26.77 18.70
C GLU A 124 13.72 -26.00 20.00
N GLU A 125 14.79 -25.37 20.50
CA GLU A 125 14.61 -24.39 21.57
C GLU A 125 13.58 -23.38 21.06
N PRO A 126 12.54 -23.08 21.84
CA PRO A 126 11.49 -22.18 21.40
C PRO A 126 12.15 -20.85 21.03
N GLU A 127 11.95 -20.40 19.78
CA GLU A 127 12.39 -19.06 19.38
C GLU A 127 11.93 -18.07 20.44
N ASP A 128 12.89 -17.36 21.05
CA ASP A 128 12.60 -16.42 22.13
C ASP A 128 11.53 -15.43 21.64
N LYS A 129 10.37 -15.46 22.30
CA LYS A 129 9.27 -14.57 22.00
C LYS A 129 9.73 -13.12 22.16
N ILE A 130 9.29 -12.25 21.25
CA ILE A 130 9.70 -10.84 21.21
C ILE A 130 8.53 -9.97 21.66
N ASN A 131 8.77 -9.05 22.59
CA ASN A 131 7.76 -8.08 23.01
C ASN A 131 7.30 -7.19 21.86
N GLY A 132 6.02 -6.83 21.86
CA GLY A 132 5.47 -5.83 20.94
C GLY A 132 4.04 -6.15 20.51
N TYR A 133 3.56 -5.32 19.58
CA TYR A 133 2.25 -5.42 18.95
C TYR A 133 2.41 -5.87 17.51
N TYR A 134 1.66 -6.90 17.12
CA TYR A 134 1.80 -7.56 15.83
C TYR A 134 0.53 -7.36 14.99
N TYR A 135 0.72 -6.90 13.76
CA TYR A 135 -0.35 -6.65 12.80
C TYR A 135 -0.05 -7.37 11.50
N ASN A 136 -1.10 -7.89 10.87
CA ASN A 136 -1.01 -8.40 9.51
C ASN A 136 -0.85 -7.24 8.52
N TYR A 137 -0.27 -7.51 7.35
CA TYR A 137 -0.18 -6.53 6.26
C TYR A 137 -1.53 -6.02 5.77
N ASP A 138 -2.63 -6.75 6.00
CA ASP A 138 -4.00 -6.28 5.70
C ASP A 138 -4.58 -5.32 6.75
N GLY A 139 -3.82 -5.02 7.82
CA GLY A 139 -4.24 -4.16 8.92
C GLY A 139 -4.99 -4.88 10.04
N SER A 140 -5.12 -6.19 10.01
CA SER A 140 -5.69 -6.98 11.12
C SER A 140 -4.72 -7.06 12.29
N PHE A 141 -5.25 -7.02 13.52
CA PHE A 141 -4.43 -7.19 14.71
C PHE A 141 -4.24 -8.67 15.03
N GLU A 142 -2.99 -9.12 15.10
CA GLU A 142 -2.65 -10.51 15.33
C GLU A 142 -2.42 -10.80 16.81
N GLY A 143 -1.77 -9.89 17.54
CA GLY A 143 -1.62 -10.06 18.97
C GLY A 143 -0.60 -9.14 19.62
N LYS A 144 -0.55 -9.23 20.95
CA LYS A 144 0.44 -8.54 21.78
C LYS A 144 1.26 -9.56 22.56
N VAL A 145 2.56 -9.34 22.60
CA VAL A 145 3.50 -10.08 23.44
C VAL A 145 4.13 -9.12 24.45
N ALA A 146 4.21 -9.55 25.70
CA ALA A 146 4.71 -8.76 26.83
C ALA A 146 5.53 -9.64 27.78
N GLY A 147 6.32 -9.00 28.66
CA GLY A 147 7.11 -9.68 29.69
C GLY A 147 8.25 -10.57 29.20
N GLN A 148 8.65 -10.45 27.93
CA GLN A 148 9.79 -11.19 27.37
C GLN A 148 11.10 -10.44 27.59
N LYS A 149 12.23 -11.13 27.44
CA LYS A 149 13.57 -10.52 27.54
C LYS A 149 13.95 -9.71 26.30
N ASN A 150 13.41 -10.06 25.14
CA ASN A 150 13.76 -9.48 23.85
C ASN A 150 12.67 -8.51 23.36
N GLY A 151 13.08 -7.40 22.74
CA GLY A 151 12.19 -6.35 22.22
C GLY A 151 11.55 -5.48 23.30
N ASN A 152 10.89 -4.39 22.88
CA ASN A 152 10.14 -3.52 23.79
C ASN A 152 8.63 -3.74 23.64
N GLU A 153 7.88 -3.63 24.74
CA GLU A 153 6.41 -3.76 24.69
C GLU A 153 5.74 -2.69 23.84
N SER A 154 6.40 -1.56 23.56
CA SER A 154 5.90 -0.49 22.69
C SER A 154 6.31 -0.66 21.22
N ASP A 155 7.05 -1.69 20.87
CA ASP A 155 7.43 -1.95 19.48
C ASP A 155 6.20 -2.40 18.66
N VAL A 156 6.19 -2.05 17.37
CA VAL A 156 5.14 -2.44 16.42
C VAL A 156 5.76 -3.27 15.31
N TYR A 157 5.11 -4.37 14.94
CA TYR A 157 5.55 -5.30 13.91
C TYR A 157 4.46 -5.53 12.87
N ALA A 158 4.86 -5.63 11.61
CA ALA A 158 4.04 -6.16 10.52
C ALA A 158 4.44 -7.62 10.26
N CYS A 159 3.49 -8.54 10.06
CA CYS A 159 3.75 -9.96 9.87
C CYS A 159 2.80 -10.61 8.85
N ASP A 160 3.12 -11.84 8.42
CA ASP A 160 2.26 -12.67 7.56
C ASP A 160 1.13 -13.38 8.35
N GLY A 161 0.93 -12.98 9.61
CA GLY A 161 -0.07 -13.54 10.51
C GLY A 161 0.54 -14.35 11.66
N LYS A 162 -0.35 -15.06 12.38
CA LYS A 162 0.03 -15.94 13.50
C LYS A 162 0.81 -17.15 13.04
N GLY A 163 1.82 -17.52 13.82
CA GLY A 163 2.50 -18.80 13.73
C GLY A 163 1.67 -19.94 14.33
N LYS A 164 2.24 -21.15 14.30
CA LYS A 164 1.59 -22.35 14.84
C LYS A 164 1.53 -22.35 16.37
N GLU A 165 2.49 -21.71 17.01
CA GLU A 165 2.60 -21.65 18.46
C GLU A 165 2.04 -20.34 19.01
N LYS A 166 1.58 -20.38 20.26
CA LYS A 166 1.06 -19.21 20.95
C LYS A 166 2.13 -18.11 21.01
N ASP A 167 1.74 -16.89 20.65
CA ASP A 167 2.60 -15.69 20.66
C ASP A 167 3.77 -15.74 19.65
N THR A 168 3.62 -16.53 18.58
CA THR A 168 4.55 -16.54 17.44
C THR A 168 3.90 -15.90 16.22
N PHE A 169 4.70 -15.23 15.39
CA PHE A 169 4.22 -14.48 14.22
C PHE A 169 5.18 -14.68 13.05
N VAL A 170 4.62 -14.92 11.87
CA VAL A 170 5.38 -15.31 10.69
C VAL A 170 6.02 -14.07 10.04
N ASN A 171 7.33 -14.12 9.80
CA ASN A 171 8.10 -13.07 9.11
C ASN A 171 7.87 -11.66 9.67
N ALA A 172 7.82 -11.52 11.01
CA ALA A 172 7.58 -10.25 11.66
C ALA A 172 8.69 -9.22 11.37
N LYS A 173 8.31 -8.05 10.86
CA LYS A 173 9.18 -6.90 10.55
C LYS A 173 8.87 -5.74 11.49
N LYS A 174 9.86 -5.32 12.27
CA LYS A 174 9.74 -4.17 13.19
C LYS A 174 9.59 -2.87 12.42
N LEU A 175 8.48 -2.16 12.64
CA LEU A 175 8.22 -0.84 12.07
C LEU A 175 8.94 0.24 12.87
N LYS A 176 9.39 1.31 12.20
CA LYS A 176 10.08 2.46 12.83
C LYS A 176 9.08 3.44 13.46
N ILE A 177 8.24 2.93 14.36
CA ILE A 177 7.22 3.68 15.10
C ILE A 177 6.95 2.97 16.43
N ASN A 178 6.56 3.72 17.47
CA ASN A 178 6.06 3.13 18.71
C ASN A 178 4.53 2.93 18.66
N TYR A 179 4.02 2.04 19.51
CA TYR A 179 2.61 1.67 19.55
C TYR A 179 1.65 2.84 19.76
N SER A 180 1.97 3.75 20.69
CA SER A 180 1.12 4.92 20.99
C SER A 180 0.94 5.81 19.76
N ASP A 181 2.04 6.10 19.07
CA ASP A 181 2.01 6.93 17.87
C ASP A 181 1.34 6.20 16.70
N PHE A 182 1.60 4.90 16.53
CA PHE A 182 0.98 4.08 15.50
C PHE A 182 -0.55 4.12 15.58
N GLY A 183 -1.12 3.86 16.77
CA GLY A 183 -2.57 3.89 16.96
C GLY A 183 -3.16 5.27 16.65
N ARG A 184 -2.48 6.36 17.02
CA ARG A 184 -2.93 7.73 16.75
C ARG A 184 -2.86 8.09 15.27
N VAL A 185 -1.77 7.74 14.58
CA VAL A 185 -1.65 7.92 13.12
C VAL A 185 -2.79 7.18 12.41
N CYS A 186 -3.03 5.91 12.78
CA CYS A 186 -4.12 5.13 12.20
C CYS A 186 -5.50 5.74 12.49
N ASN A 187 -5.72 6.33 13.67
CA ASN A 187 -6.98 7.01 13.94
C ASN A 187 -7.16 8.22 13.03
N ILE A 188 -6.13 9.05 12.89
CA ILE A 188 -6.20 10.26 12.07
C ILE A 188 -6.40 9.91 10.59
N VAL A 189 -5.63 8.96 10.05
CA VAL A 189 -5.80 8.49 8.65
C VAL A 189 -7.21 7.96 8.42
N LYS A 190 -7.82 7.27 9.40
CA LYS A 190 -9.21 6.81 9.31
C LYS A 190 -10.20 7.98 9.23
N HIS A 191 -10.00 9.04 10.00
CA HIS A 191 -10.85 10.23 9.99
C HIS A 191 -10.69 11.07 8.71
N GLU A 192 -9.50 11.08 8.12
CA GLU A 192 -9.20 11.81 6.88
C GLU A 192 -9.83 11.13 5.64
N GLY A 193 -9.99 9.81 5.64
CA GLY A 193 -10.65 9.10 4.55
C GLY A 193 -12.15 9.41 4.47
N LEU A 194 -12.65 9.62 3.24
CA LEU A 194 -13.99 10.13 2.97
C LEU A 194 -14.94 9.09 2.34
N SER A 195 -14.42 7.93 1.99
CA SER A 195 -15.08 6.85 1.25
C SER A 195 -14.87 5.47 1.91
N ASN A 196 -15.40 4.42 1.29
CA ASN A 196 -15.13 3.03 1.70
C ASN A 196 -14.09 2.36 0.79
N GLU A 197 -13.29 3.13 0.04
CA GLU A 197 -12.27 2.60 -0.85
C GLU A 197 -10.92 2.49 -0.15
N GLU A 198 -10.36 1.28 -0.13
CA GLU A 198 -9.08 0.98 0.53
C GLU A 198 -7.94 1.92 0.10
N ASN A 199 -7.80 2.16 -1.20
CA ASN A 199 -6.72 2.99 -1.73
C ASN A 199 -6.73 4.43 -1.23
N GLU A 200 -7.89 4.97 -0.81
CA GLU A 200 -7.93 6.33 -0.25
C GLU A 200 -7.12 6.41 1.04
N TYR A 201 -7.29 5.43 1.94
CA TYR A 201 -6.58 5.35 3.21
C TYR A 201 -5.09 5.05 3.03
N ILE A 202 -4.76 4.16 2.09
CA ILE A 202 -3.36 3.87 1.73
C ILE A 202 -2.70 5.15 1.21
N PHE A 203 -3.35 5.87 0.30
CA PHE A 203 -2.73 7.04 -0.32
C PHE A 203 -2.60 8.21 0.67
N ILE A 204 -3.56 8.39 1.59
CA ILE A 204 -3.45 9.36 2.70
C ILE A 204 -2.24 9.04 3.58
N ALA A 205 -2.06 7.78 3.97
CA ALA A 205 -0.92 7.37 4.79
C ALA A 205 0.43 7.61 4.07
N HIS A 206 0.52 7.28 2.78
CA HIS A 206 1.73 7.52 2.00
C HIS A 206 2.01 9.01 1.76
N ALA A 207 0.98 9.81 1.49
CA ALA A 207 1.13 11.26 1.35
C ALA A 207 1.62 11.90 2.66
N ASN A 208 1.05 11.47 3.80
CA ASN A 208 1.51 11.89 5.11
C ASN A 208 2.96 11.47 5.40
N TYR A 209 3.33 10.22 5.05
CA TYR A 209 4.70 9.74 5.19
C TYR A 209 5.69 10.58 4.35
N ASN A 210 5.35 10.84 3.08
CA ASN A 210 6.17 11.66 2.18
C ASN A 210 6.35 13.08 2.70
N GLU A 211 5.26 13.70 3.18
CA GLU A 211 5.32 15.03 3.78
C GLU A 211 6.17 15.05 5.05
N GLY A 212 6.03 14.03 5.90
CA GLY A 212 6.85 13.87 7.09
C GLY A 212 8.34 13.84 6.74
N LYS A 213 8.73 13.04 5.74
CA LYS A 213 10.12 12.98 5.25
C LYS A 213 10.61 14.31 4.68
N ASP A 214 9.83 14.99 3.85
CA ASP A 214 10.21 16.31 3.31
C ASP A 214 10.44 17.35 4.41
N LYS A 215 9.59 17.34 5.45
CA LYS A 215 9.68 18.29 6.57
C LYS A 215 10.62 17.84 7.69
N GLY A 216 11.27 16.69 7.56
CA GLY A 216 12.16 16.15 8.61
C GLY A 216 11.42 15.85 9.92
N THR A 217 10.15 15.41 9.84
CA THR A 217 9.31 15.09 10.99
C THR A 217 8.69 13.69 10.88
N THR A 218 8.07 13.21 11.95
CA THR A 218 7.35 11.93 11.94
C THR A 218 5.97 12.09 11.30
N MET A 219 5.36 10.97 10.88
CA MET A 219 3.96 10.95 10.41
C MET A 219 3.02 11.65 11.38
N LEU A 220 3.06 11.24 12.66
CA LEU A 220 2.26 11.85 13.71
C LEU A 220 2.60 13.32 13.93
N GLY A 221 3.89 13.66 13.99
CA GLY A 221 4.35 15.04 14.15
C GLY A 221 3.73 15.96 13.11
N ARG A 222 3.64 15.51 11.85
CA ARG A 222 2.95 16.26 10.80
C ARG A 222 1.44 16.31 10.98
N LEU A 223 0.78 15.18 11.25
CA LEU A 223 -0.68 15.11 11.44
C LEU A 223 -1.18 15.95 12.63
N MET A 224 -0.34 16.19 13.63
CA MET A 224 -0.68 17.05 14.76
C MET A 224 -0.73 18.55 14.41
N THR A 225 -0.24 18.95 13.23
CA THR A 225 -0.30 20.33 12.75
C THR A 225 -1.60 20.61 11.97
N GLY A 226 -1.71 21.80 11.38
CA GLY A 226 -2.79 22.16 10.44
C GLY A 226 -2.77 21.38 9.11
N TYR A 227 -1.82 20.45 8.93
CA TYR A 227 -1.79 19.52 7.81
C TYR A 227 -3.00 18.57 7.77
N SER A 228 -3.54 18.24 8.93
CA SER A 228 -4.78 17.46 9.08
C SER A 228 -5.86 18.32 9.71
N SER A 229 -7.09 18.24 9.21
CA SER A 229 -8.23 18.98 9.76
C SER A 229 -8.98 18.21 10.85
N VAL A 230 -8.52 17.00 11.22
CA VAL A 230 -9.15 16.18 12.27
C VAL A 230 -9.15 16.93 13.61
N ASP A 231 -10.22 16.75 14.38
CA ASP A 231 -10.37 17.39 15.69
C ASP A 231 -9.22 17.00 16.63
N ILE A 232 -8.81 17.94 17.49
CA ILE A 232 -7.66 17.73 18.37
C ILE A 232 -7.87 16.58 19.37
N ASN A 233 -9.12 16.28 19.76
CA ASN A 233 -9.42 15.16 20.65
C ASN A 233 -9.30 13.82 19.91
N ASP A 234 -9.75 13.77 18.65
CA ASP A 234 -9.59 12.60 17.79
C ASP A 234 -8.11 12.35 17.47
N LYS A 235 -7.32 13.42 17.27
CA LYS A 235 -5.85 13.33 17.09
C LYS A 235 -5.09 12.80 18.32
N LYS A 236 -5.67 12.95 19.52
CA LYS A 236 -5.10 12.41 20.78
C LYS A 236 -5.55 10.98 21.07
N THR A 237 -6.58 10.51 20.36
CA THR A 237 -7.15 9.17 20.55
C THR A 237 -6.44 8.16 19.67
N ALA A 238 -5.97 7.07 20.26
CA ALA A 238 -5.42 5.95 19.52
C ALA A 238 -6.55 5.06 18.98
N LEU A 239 -6.41 4.59 17.74
CA LEU A 239 -7.30 3.60 17.19
C LEU A 239 -7.11 2.27 17.93
N SER A 240 -8.19 1.68 18.41
CA SER A 240 -8.16 0.40 19.12
C SER A 240 -7.74 -0.76 18.20
N ASP A 241 -6.85 -1.61 18.70
CA ASP A 241 -6.32 -2.80 18.01
C ASP A 241 -7.42 -3.79 17.61
N THR A 242 -8.37 -4.00 18.52
CA THR A 242 -9.50 -4.94 18.33
C THR A 242 -10.62 -4.36 17.48
N LYS A 243 -10.48 -3.12 16.99
CA LYS A 243 -11.45 -2.52 16.07
C LYS A 243 -11.30 -3.14 14.69
N ASP A 244 -12.12 -4.15 14.40
CA ASP A 244 -12.10 -4.94 13.16
C ASP A 244 -13.05 -4.42 12.05
N ASP A 245 -13.43 -3.14 12.11
CA ASP A 245 -14.17 -2.55 10.98
C ASP A 245 -13.26 -2.29 9.78
N THR A 246 -13.85 -2.34 8.58
CA THR A 246 -13.13 -2.23 7.30
C THR A 246 -12.26 -0.99 7.22
N LEU A 247 -12.75 0.19 7.64
CA LEU A 247 -12.01 1.44 7.53
C LEU A 247 -10.85 1.51 8.52
N SER A 248 -11.03 0.94 9.72
CA SER A 248 -9.94 0.75 10.67
C SER A 248 -8.83 -0.15 10.13
N LYS A 249 -9.18 -1.24 9.44
CA LYS A 249 -8.19 -2.11 8.77
C LYS A 249 -7.48 -1.39 7.63
N TYR A 250 -8.20 -0.71 6.74
CA TYR A 250 -7.60 0.05 5.64
C TYR A 250 -6.65 1.14 6.13
N SER A 251 -7.01 1.83 7.22
CA SER A 251 -6.13 2.81 7.83
C SER A 251 -4.84 2.16 8.36
N ARG A 252 -4.94 1.08 9.16
CA ARG A 252 -3.76 0.35 9.65
C ARG A 252 -2.91 -0.19 8.51
N LYS A 253 -3.52 -0.80 7.49
CA LYS A 253 -2.86 -1.26 6.27
C LYS A 253 -2.05 -0.15 5.60
N GLY A 254 -2.66 1.01 5.38
CA GLY A 254 -1.98 2.15 4.76
C GLY A 254 -0.78 2.64 5.56
N VAL A 255 -0.91 2.76 6.88
CA VAL A 255 0.18 3.18 7.77
C VAL A 255 1.30 2.14 7.81
N ILE A 256 0.96 0.85 7.89
CA ILE A 256 1.92 -0.26 7.82
C ILE A 256 2.67 -0.23 6.48
N ASP A 257 1.97 -0.13 5.36
CA ASP A 257 2.57 -0.13 4.02
C ASP A 257 3.51 1.06 3.81
N ALA A 258 3.12 2.25 4.27
CA ALA A 258 3.96 3.44 4.21
C ALA A 258 5.24 3.29 5.06
N LEU A 259 5.13 2.77 6.29
CA LEU A 259 6.26 2.59 7.20
C LEU A 259 7.21 1.47 6.74
N LEU A 260 6.71 0.45 6.06
CA LEU A 260 7.54 -0.63 5.52
C LEU A 260 8.55 -0.13 4.48
N ARG A 261 8.31 1.01 3.82
CA ARG A 261 9.25 1.63 2.87
C ARG A 261 10.61 1.96 3.49
N ASP A 262 10.70 2.12 4.82
CA ASP A 262 11.96 2.36 5.52
C ASP A 262 12.79 1.10 5.78
N ILE A 263 12.24 -0.09 5.54
CA ILE A 263 12.85 -1.39 5.91
C ILE A 263 12.73 -2.47 4.83
N ASP A 264 11.88 -2.26 3.82
CA ASP A 264 11.63 -3.19 2.72
C ASP A 264 11.72 -2.45 1.38
N THR A 265 12.80 -2.67 0.65
CA THR A 265 13.07 -1.98 -0.62
C THR A 265 12.11 -2.37 -1.75
N SER A 266 11.31 -3.43 -1.58
CA SER A 266 10.25 -3.78 -2.53
C SER A 266 9.02 -2.88 -2.38
N LYS A 267 8.88 -2.20 -1.24
CA LYS A 267 7.76 -1.29 -0.98
C LYS A 267 7.99 0.05 -1.67
N ILE A 268 7.06 0.39 -2.55
CA ILE A 268 7.10 1.62 -3.33
C ILE A 268 6.03 2.61 -2.84
N ASP A 269 6.15 3.85 -3.27
CA ASP A 269 5.12 4.85 -3.06
C ASP A 269 4.04 4.77 -4.16
N PRO A 270 2.80 4.32 -3.86
CA PRO A 270 1.74 4.23 -4.86
C PRO A 270 1.17 5.60 -5.24
N THR A 271 1.54 6.66 -4.52
CA THR A 271 1.05 8.02 -4.75
C THR A 271 1.92 8.84 -5.73
N ASP A 272 3.01 8.27 -6.23
CA ASP A 272 4.01 8.96 -7.07
C ASP A 272 4.51 10.27 -6.44
N GLY A 273 4.88 10.21 -5.16
CA GLY A 273 5.44 11.34 -4.43
C GLY A 273 4.41 12.39 -4.04
N ALA A 274 3.13 12.05 -3.98
CA ALA A 274 2.15 12.96 -3.43
C ALA A 274 2.47 13.28 -1.97
N ARG A 275 2.22 14.51 -1.56
CA ARG A 275 2.45 15.01 -0.20
C ARG A 275 1.21 15.64 0.41
N PHE A 276 0.18 15.88 -0.39
CA PHE A 276 -1.08 16.48 0.05
C PHE A 276 -2.25 15.76 -0.62
N TRP A 277 -3.43 15.96 -0.09
CA TRP A 277 -4.68 15.57 -0.71
C TRP A 277 -5.73 16.66 -0.48
N ASP A 278 -6.71 16.73 -1.37
CA ASP A 278 -7.91 17.54 -1.17
C ASP A 278 -9.15 16.72 -1.51
N GLY A 279 -10.27 17.10 -0.89
CA GLY A 279 -11.55 16.42 -1.04
C GLY A 279 -12.47 17.12 -2.03
N VAL A 280 -13.77 16.92 -1.82
CA VAL A 280 -14.85 17.52 -2.63
C VAL A 280 -14.79 19.05 -2.69
N ASP A 281 -14.21 19.70 -1.68
CA ASP A 281 -14.08 21.15 -1.56
C ASP A 281 -13.22 21.76 -2.67
N PHE A 282 -12.20 21.04 -3.16
CA PHE A 282 -11.42 21.47 -4.31
C PHE A 282 -12.30 21.72 -5.55
N LEU A 283 -13.22 20.80 -5.85
CA LEU A 283 -14.14 20.94 -6.97
C LEU A 283 -15.30 21.90 -6.67
N ALA A 284 -15.72 22.00 -5.40
CA ALA A 284 -16.84 22.85 -5.00
C ALA A 284 -16.51 24.33 -5.00
N TRP A 285 -15.33 24.69 -4.50
CA TRP A 285 -14.93 26.08 -4.33
C TRP A 285 -14.14 26.60 -5.53
N GLY A 286 -13.52 25.74 -6.33
CA GLY A 286 -12.88 26.17 -7.59
C GLY A 286 -11.88 27.30 -7.40
N ILE A 287 -11.81 28.20 -8.38
CA ILE A 287 -10.82 29.28 -8.44
C ILE A 287 -11.43 30.61 -7.96
N ASP A 288 -12.58 31.00 -8.50
CA ASP A 288 -13.14 32.35 -8.34
C ASP A 288 -14.47 32.36 -7.57
N THR A 289 -14.71 31.38 -6.70
CA THR A 289 -15.91 31.41 -5.84
C THR A 289 -15.88 32.65 -4.95
N GLU A 290 -16.83 33.57 -5.16
CA GLU A 290 -16.86 34.90 -4.50
C GLU A 290 -16.82 34.85 -2.97
N LEU A 291 -17.42 33.83 -2.35
CA LEU A 291 -17.33 33.63 -0.89
C LEU A 291 -17.59 32.16 -0.51
N LYS A 292 -16.68 31.57 0.26
CA LYS A 292 -16.92 30.23 0.83
C LYS A 292 -18.01 30.27 1.88
N ALA A 293 -18.76 29.17 1.99
CA ALA A 293 -19.84 29.03 2.94
C ALA A 293 -19.39 29.20 4.40
N ASP A 294 -18.15 28.81 4.70
CA ASP A 294 -17.56 28.81 6.04
C ASP A 294 -16.62 30.01 6.30
N SER A 295 -16.50 30.95 5.36
CA SER A 295 -15.59 32.09 5.46
C SER A 295 -16.29 33.42 5.20
N SER A 296 -15.86 34.46 5.91
CA SER A 296 -16.29 35.85 5.70
C SER A 296 -15.30 36.68 4.87
N SER A 297 -14.16 36.10 4.45
CA SER A 297 -13.07 36.86 3.81
C SER A 297 -12.33 36.11 2.70
N LYS A 298 -12.69 34.86 2.39
CA LYS A 298 -11.96 34.04 1.42
C LYS A 298 -12.79 33.72 0.17
N THR A 299 -12.13 33.86 -0.97
CA THR A 299 -12.63 33.48 -2.30
C THR A 299 -11.89 32.23 -2.80
N GLY A 300 -12.60 31.26 -3.39
CA GLY A 300 -11.97 30.11 -4.07
C GLY A 300 -11.16 29.15 -3.19
N HIS A 301 -10.78 27.99 -3.71
CA HIS A 301 -10.00 27.00 -2.97
C HIS A 301 -8.55 27.48 -2.75
N ASN A 302 -7.98 27.30 -1.54
CA ASN A 302 -6.69 27.91 -1.19
C ASN A 302 -5.54 27.46 -2.10
N LYS A 303 -5.61 26.26 -2.69
CA LYS A 303 -4.59 25.74 -3.61
C LYS A 303 -4.31 26.67 -4.80
N PHE A 304 -5.31 27.43 -5.23
CA PHE A 304 -5.15 28.37 -6.35
C PHE A 304 -4.45 29.68 -5.94
N ASP A 305 -4.30 29.94 -4.64
CA ASP A 305 -3.54 31.07 -4.09
C ASP A 305 -2.16 30.64 -3.57
N GLU A 306 -2.07 29.44 -2.98
CA GLU A 306 -0.87 28.91 -2.32
C GLU A 306 0.23 28.51 -3.29
N TYR A 307 -0.14 28.07 -4.50
CA TYR A 307 0.80 27.51 -5.48
C TYR A 307 0.84 28.34 -6.77
N ASP A 308 1.99 28.28 -7.42
CA ASP A 308 2.32 29.03 -8.64
C ASP A 308 1.54 28.50 -9.84
N PHE A 309 1.27 27.19 -9.84
CA PHE A 309 0.34 26.56 -10.76
C PHE A 309 -0.32 25.32 -10.14
N VAL A 310 -1.49 24.97 -10.68
CA VAL A 310 -2.19 23.71 -10.40
C VAL A 310 -2.41 22.98 -11.71
N LYS A 311 -1.91 21.74 -11.81
CA LYS A 311 -2.06 20.90 -13.01
C LYS A 311 -2.74 19.58 -12.69
N ILE A 312 -3.71 19.18 -13.52
CA ILE A 312 -4.39 17.88 -13.43
C ILE A 312 -4.50 17.29 -14.83
N LYS A 313 -3.99 16.05 -15.00
CA LYS A 313 -4.20 15.32 -16.26
C LYS A 313 -5.68 15.10 -16.51
N LYS A 314 -6.15 15.23 -17.76
CA LYS A 314 -7.59 15.08 -18.09
C LYS A 314 -8.21 13.82 -17.52
N GLY A 315 -7.54 12.68 -17.69
CA GLY A 315 -8.03 11.39 -17.20
C GLY A 315 -8.16 11.32 -15.67
N LEU A 316 -7.25 11.97 -14.91
CA LEU A 316 -7.35 12.06 -13.46
C LEU A 316 -8.48 13.00 -13.04
N TYR A 317 -8.60 14.14 -13.70
CA TYR A 317 -9.70 15.07 -13.45
C TYR A 317 -11.07 14.41 -13.67
N ASP A 318 -11.25 13.73 -14.81
CA ASP A 318 -12.50 13.06 -15.13
C ASP A 318 -12.85 11.96 -14.12
N LYS A 319 -11.85 11.17 -13.73
CA LYS A 319 -11.99 10.16 -12.67
C LYS A 319 -12.43 10.79 -11.35
N PHE A 320 -11.82 11.92 -10.97
CA PHE A 320 -12.16 12.61 -9.73
C PHE A 320 -13.58 13.18 -9.77
N VAL A 321 -13.93 13.91 -10.83
CA VAL A 321 -15.28 14.48 -11.02
C VAL A 321 -16.34 13.37 -11.01
N ALA A 322 -16.11 12.26 -11.71
CA ALA A 322 -17.05 11.15 -11.75
C ALA A 322 -17.33 10.57 -10.35
N LYS A 323 -16.29 10.32 -9.54
CA LYS A 323 -16.45 9.81 -8.18
C LYS A 323 -17.18 10.80 -7.28
N ILE A 324 -16.84 12.08 -7.33
CA ILE A 324 -17.52 13.09 -6.50
C ILE A 324 -18.99 13.26 -6.92
N LYS A 325 -19.29 13.29 -8.21
CA LYS A 325 -20.69 13.36 -8.72
C LYS A 325 -21.52 12.14 -8.33
N GLN A 326 -20.91 10.96 -8.18
CA GLN A 326 -21.59 9.78 -7.67
C GLN A 326 -22.10 9.99 -6.23
N LYS A 327 -21.31 10.67 -5.38
CA LYS A 327 -21.71 10.99 -3.99
C LYS A 327 -22.60 12.23 -3.91
N TYR A 328 -22.36 13.23 -4.75
CA TYR A 328 -23.00 14.55 -4.72
C TYR A 328 -23.58 14.93 -6.09
N PRO A 329 -24.59 14.19 -6.61
CA PRO A 329 -25.14 14.44 -7.94
C PRO A 329 -25.81 15.80 -8.09
N ASN A 330 -26.31 16.36 -6.98
CA ASN A 330 -27.03 17.63 -6.93
C ASN A 330 -26.21 18.74 -6.25
N GLY A 331 -24.88 18.60 -6.25
CA GLY A 331 -23.98 19.49 -5.53
C GLY A 331 -23.76 19.08 -4.07
N THR A 332 -22.80 19.76 -3.44
CA THR A 332 -22.33 19.43 -2.09
C THR A 332 -22.77 20.51 -1.07
N PRO A 333 -23.33 20.11 0.08
CA PRO A 333 -23.79 21.06 1.10
C PRO A 333 -22.71 21.39 2.14
N TYR A 334 -22.44 22.68 2.36
CA TYR A 334 -21.60 23.18 3.45
C TYR A 334 -22.41 23.99 4.47
N GLY A 335 -21.91 24.05 5.71
CA GLY A 335 -22.45 24.97 6.71
C GLY A 335 -22.30 26.40 6.22
N SER A 336 -23.36 27.20 6.28
CA SER A 336 -23.31 28.62 5.90
C SER A 336 -23.08 29.46 7.15
N SER A 337 -21.92 30.09 7.26
CA SER A 337 -21.56 31.05 8.30
C SER A 337 -21.79 32.50 7.86
N HIS A 338 -21.92 32.76 6.56
CA HIS A 338 -22.23 34.09 6.03
C HIS A 338 -23.74 34.30 5.85
N ASN A 339 -24.18 35.56 5.95
CA ASN A 339 -25.57 35.98 5.88
C ASN A 339 -26.06 35.99 4.43
N PRO A 340 -26.99 35.11 4.03
CA PRO A 340 -27.44 34.99 2.63
C PRO A 340 -28.12 36.24 2.06
N LYS A 341 -28.53 37.19 2.93
CA LYS A 341 -29.19 38.43 2.51
C LYS A 341 -28.20 39.55 2.18
N THR A 342 -27.02 39.53 2.79
CA THR A 342 -26.01 40.60 2.66
C THR A 342 -24.76 40.13 1.96
N ASP A 343 -24.45 38.83 2.06
CA ASP A 343 -23.21 38.24 1.61
C ASP A 343 -23.49 37.43 0.34
N LYS A 344 -22.68 37.64 -0.70
CA LYS A 344 -22.83 37.02 -2.03
C LYS A 344 -21.87 35.84 -2.17
N GLY A 345 -22.28 34.80 -2.90
CA GLY A 345 -21.45 33.65 -3.24
C GLY A 345 -22.02 32.85 -4.41
N SER A 346 -21.19 32.02 -5.06
CA SER A 346 -21.53 31.22 -6.25
C SER A 346 -22.35 29.94 -5.93
N HIS A 347 -23.17 29.97 -4.89
CA HIS A 347 -23.94 28.83 -4.39
C HIS A 347 -25.39 29.22 -4.06
N ILE A 348 -26.25 28.21 -3.92
CA ILE A 348 -27.62 28.41 -3.44
C ILE A 348 -27.73 28.09 -1.96
N HIS A 349 -28.58 28.82 -1.23
CA HIS A 349 -28.88 28.52 0.17
C HIS A 349 -30.15 27.70 0.31
N LYS A 350 -30.08 26.61 1.07
CA LYS A 350 -31.23 25.74 1.35
C LYS A 350 -31.29 25.38 2.82
N LYS A 351 -32.49 25.47 3.41
CA LYS A 351 -32.75 24.95 4.76
C LYS A 351 -32.76 23.42 4.72
N THR A 352 -31.95 22.81 5.57
CA THR A 352 -31.88 21.35 5.75
C THR A 352 -32.23 20.99 7.20
N SER A 353 -32.34 19.70 7.51
CA SER A 353 -32.46 19.22 8.89
C SER A 353 -31.27 19.62 9.78
N ARG A 354 -30.12 19.93 9.18
CA ARG A 354 -28.88 20.35 9.86
C ARG A 354 -28.64 21.86 9.76
N GLY A 355 -29.71 22.65 9.63
CA GLY A 355 -29.66 24.11 9.51
C GLY A 355 -29.55 24.61 8.07
N MET A 356 -29.30 25.91 7.93
CA MET A 356 -29.08 26.56 6.63
C MET A 356 -27.76 26.09 6.02
N ARG A 357 -27.79 25.69 4.74
CA ARG A 357 -26.63 25.17 4.03
C ARG A 357 -26.46 25.88 2.70
N ALA A 358 -25.21 26.11 2.32
CA ALA A 358 -24.80 26.52 0.97
C ALA A 358 -24.58 25.26 0.12
N ILE A 359 -25.15 25.21 -1.08
CA ILE A 359 -25.03 24.09 -2.01
C ILE A 359 -24.24 24.55 -3.23
N TYR A 360 -23.06 23.94 -3.42
CA TYR A 360 -22.17 24.23 -4.56
C TYR A 360 -22.36 23.20 -5.66
N THR A 361 -22.37 23.68 -6.90
CA THR A 361 -22.30 22.82 -8.09
C THR A 361 -20.96 22.09 -8.12
N ILE A 362 -20.98 20.81 -8.53
CA ILE A 362 -19.77 20.03 -8.73
C ILE A 362 -19.64 19.63 -10.21
N PRO A 363 -18.51 19.93 -10.87
CA PRO A 363 -17.48 20.89 -10.45
C PRO A 363 -18.01 22.33 -10.51
N ALA A 364 -17.32 23.26 -9.84
CA ALA A 364 -17.53 24.69 -10.04
C ALA A 364 -17.28 25.09 -11.51
N ASP A 365 -17.96 26.15 -11.95
CA ASP A 365 -17.96 26.58 -13.36
C ASP A 365 -16.56 26.92 -13.89
N ASP A 366 -15.65 27.31 -13.01
CA ASP A 366 -14.25 27.60 -13.33
C ASP A 366 -13.56 26.42 -14.04
N PHE A 367 -13.90 25.19 -13.66
CA PHE A 367 -13.31 24.01 -14.28
C PHE A 367 -13.82 23.74 -15.70
N SER A 368 -14.81 24.49 -16.19
CA SER A 368 -15.29 24.40 -17.58
C SER A 368 -14.68 25.47 -18.50
N ARG A 369 -13.94 26.44 -17.93
CA ARG A 369 -13.37 27.57 -18.65
C ARG A 369 -12.25 27.12 -19.60
N LYS A 370 -12.40 27.40 -20.90
CA LYS A 370 -11.53 26.86 -21.96
C LYS A 370 -10.07 27.27 -21.83
N GLU A 371 -9.80 28.44 -21.26
CA GLU A 371 -8.45 28.95 -21.03
C GLU A 371 -7.61 28.05 -20.12
N TYR A 372 -8.24 27.26 -19.24
CA TYR A 372 -7.53 26.32 -18.36
C TYR A 372 -7.32 24.94 -18.98
N TRP A 373 -7.72 24.73 -20.24
CA TRP A 373 -7.68 23.42 -20.92
C TRP A 373 -6.94 23.45 -22.26
N THR A 374 -6.11 24.46 -22.49
CA THR A 374 -5.42 24.69 -23.78
C THR A 374 -4.51 23.54 -24.23
N THR A 375 -4.03 22.71 -23.31
CA THR A 375 -3.15 21.56 -23.58
C THR A 375 -3.87 20.21 -23.57
N GLY A 376 -5.20 20.20 -23.34
CA GLY A 376 -5.97 19.01 -23.04
C GLY A 376 -5.97 18.62 -21.56
N ASP A 377 -4.98 19.05 -20.79
CA ASP A 377 -4.95 18.94 -19.31
C ASP A 377 -5.50 20.21 -18.65
N PHE A 378 -6.01 20.07 -17.42
CA PHE A 378 -6.35 21.24 -16.60
C PHE A 378 -5.06 21.90 -16.13
N TYR A 379 -4.95 23.20 -16.38
CA TYR A 379 -3.82 24.00 -15.95
C TYR A 379 -4.29 25.39 -15.54
N TYR A 380 -4.10 25.71 -14.26
CA TYR A 380 -4.25 27.05 -13.74
C TYR A 380 -2.88 27.61 -13.36
N LYS A 381 -2.59 28.83 -13.79
CA LYS A 381 -1.41 29.61 -13.39
C LYS A 381 -1.85 30.74 -12.48
N ASN A 382 -1.24 30.82 -11.30
CA ASN A 382 -1.53 31.90 -10.36
C ASN A 382 -1.05 33.25 -10.93
N LYS A 383 -1.87 34.29 -10.73
CA LYS A 383 -1.54 35.67 -11.12
C LYS A 383 -0.32 36.19 -10.37
N THR A 384 -0.17 35.79 -9.10
CA THR A 384 0.99 36.09 -8.27
C THR A 384 1.92 34.90 -8.26
N LYS A 385 3.20 35.13 -8.60
CA LYS A 385 4.21 34.08 -8.58
C LYS A 385 4.39 33.55 -7.15
N GLN A 386 4.24 32.24 -7.00
CA GLN A 386 4.58 31.52 -5.75
C GLN A 386 5.87 30.72 -5.94
N ALA A 387 6.36 30.13 -4.85
CA ALA A 387 7.63 29.39 -4.86
C ALA A 387 7.53 28.05 -5.59
N THR A 388 6.37 27.39 -5.55
CA THR A 388 6.19 26.01 -6.04
C THR A 388 4.84 25.84 -6.71
N GLY A 389 4.72 24.90 -7.66
CA GLY A 389 3.46 24.43 -8.22
C GLY A 389 3.06 23.06 -7.69
N ILE A 390 1.86 22.60 -8.03
CA ILE A 390 1.39 21.24 -7.72
C ILE A 390 0.84 20.53 -8.94
N ILE A 391 1.07 19.23 -8.99
CA ILE A 391 0.52 18.31 -9.99
C ILE A 391 -0.28 17.20 -9.30
N ALA A 392 -1.46 16.90 -9.82
CA ALA A 392 -2.22 15.74 -9.38
C ALA A 392 -1.54 14.46 -9.90
N THR A 393 -1.27 13.52 -9.01
CA THR A 393 -0.64 12.24 -9.36
C THR A 393 -1.61 11.08 -9.28
N GLN A 394 -2.56 11.12 -8.34
CA GLN A 394 -3.52 10.05 -8.12
C GLN A 394 -4.90 10.56 -7.69
N VAL A 395 -5.89 9.68 -7.86
CA VAL A 395 -7.26 9.81 -7.35
C VAL A 395 -7.70 8.48 -6.75
N ALA A 396 -8.14 8.50 -5.49
CA ALA A 396 -8.68 7.35 -4.77
C ALA A 396 -9.80 7.81 -3.83
N GLY A 397 -10.90 7.06 -3.75
CA GLY A 397 -12.08 7.50 -3.01
C GLY A 397 -12.58 8.86 -3.50
N TYR A 398 -12.79 9.78 -2.56
CA TYR A 398 -13.22 11.15 -2.86
C TYR A 398 -12.08 12.15 -2.72
N SER A 399 -10.84 11.68 -2.89
CA SER A 399 -9.63 12.47 -2.70
C SER A 399 -8.78 12.50 -3.98
N ILE A 400 -8.24 13.69 -4.27
CA ILE A 400 -7.18 13.90 -5.27
C ILE A 400 -5.86 14.18 -4.55
N PHE A 401 -4.77 13.59 -5.05
CA PHE A 401 -3.45 13.60 -4.38
C PHE A 401 -2.44 14.41 -5.17
N TRP A 402 -1.66 15.25 -4.47
CA TRP A 402 -0.83 16.28 -5.07
C TRP A 402 0.65 16.10 -4.76
N LYS A 403 1.48 16.15 -5.80
CA LYS A 403 2.94 16.29 -5.71
C LYS A 403 3.32 17.75 -5.92
N GLU A 404 4.17 18.25 -5.04
CA GLU A 404 4.73 19.60 -5.14
C GLU A 404 5.93 19.61 -6.07
N ILE A 405 6.01 20.64 -6.93
CA ILE A 405 7.06 20.86 -7.93
C ILE A 405 7.70 22.21 -7.63
N LYS A 406 9.02 22.22 -7.46
CA LYS A 406 9.81 23.44 -7.23
C LYS A 406 10.21 24.10 -8.54
#